data_AF-A0A415I6R4-F1
#
_entry.id   AF-A0A415I6R4-F1
#
_cell.length_a   1.000
_cell.length_b   1.000
_cell.length_c   1.000
_cell.angle_alpha   90.00
_cell.angle_beta   90.00
_cell.angle_gamma   90.00
#
_symmetry.space_group_name_H-M   'P 1'
#
loop_
_entity.id
_entity.type
_entity.pdbx_description
1 polymer ?
#
loop_
_entity_poly.entity_id
_entity_poly.type
_entity_poly.pdbx_seq_one_letter_code
_entity_poly.pdbx_strand_id
1 'polypeptide(L)'
;MFKDITLGKFSYDKGGQIYLAPGDNMEYGLESSSCMHELFHAHLALASNVGMLMHLIELELNSEQEDLQYITDLIRPREALYECTRTVQEVYANSLELLWVEENYGIEVRNQVYAKKTIDYKEYLDISRRNWDNVEETIENRKKKINKLCISVLDMDILAEQFWLWLQEPTRLGEIIADRLNYAFTKQECVKDSRKLNQDEIIELAKKKFNYLGDRLEEGFQYSKKHLNQNLTELLLENVKVFDYSELGITEGKQYDSKCGAVGVVKVLHISDGSVGTCIIQHFMEEGIYEIVELDKSKMHEILKEKRYVIVPGDDFLFNKNEAKCEEINDKIKVVLLDTVRDFKKWVQNIMEYEEIYIGDINEKGAENFFTVIYFRKRKCDKVIYMFPTLSIIANNIFEEMQIAKQVKYPGNGMGFYNIFSAFNDWGNILKVLKETISFVTKSKGNIIHIDNPCSKLLNPAKFVIGDNIFKIVGKNYFYINAVLPTLQTEAEPFWILMEFENGENNGNIKCETKIVEDIESGENTLGIVYFYDKSSAENYRKRMVRENPELINYQAVGMDEVFWLEVKRMLQMKKIAMIFVRKNAIEGICNDGEQFEYLRLLEMKKR
;
A
#
# COMPACT_ATOMS: atom_id res chain seq x y z
N MET A 1 10.94 31.29 10.30
CA MET A 1 11.27 31.04 8.88
C MET A 1 10.87 29.58 8.64
N PHE A 2 9.64 29.34 8.22
CA PHE A 2 9.20 27.98 7.89
C PHE A 2 9.92 27.60 6.59
N LYS A 3 10.74 26.55 6.61
CA LYS A 3 11.15 25.87 5.38
C LYS A 3 9.85 25.45 4.68
N ASP A 4 9.77 25.54 3.35
CA ASP A 4 8.59 25.10 2.60
C ASP A 4 8.23 23.66 3.00
N ILE A 5 7.13 23.51 3.74
CA ILE A 5 6.61 22.21 4.17
C ILE A 5 5.64 21.77 3.08
N THR A 6 5.98 20.71 2.35
CA THR A 6 5.11 20.12 1.34
C THR A 6 4.14 19.15 2.03
N LEU A 7 2.90 19.59 2.27
CA LEU A 7 1.85 18.74 2.82
C LEU A 7 1.23 17.82 1.77
N GLY A 8 1.10 18.31 0.54
CA GLY A 8 0.58 17.57 -0.60
C GLY A 8 1.22 18.07 -1.88
N LYS A 9 1.17 17.25 -2.92
CA LYS A 9 1.62 17.63 -4.25
C LYS A 9 0.92 16.80 -5.31
N PHE A 10 0.10 17.46 -6.12
CA PHE A 10 -0.36 16.93 -7.39
C PHE A 10 0.73 17.08 -8.45
N SER A 11 1.13 15.96 -9.04
CA SER A 11 2.12 15.92 -10.11
C SER A 11 1.53 15.39 -11.40
N TYR A 12 1.48 16.30 -12.36
CA TYR A 12 1.30 16.03 -13.78
C TYR A 12 2.38 15.06 -14.28
N ASP A 13 3.66 15.30 -13.99
CA ASP A 13 4.79 14.50 -14.50
C ASP A 13 4.72 12.98 -14.26
N LYS A 14 3.89 12.52 -13.32
CA LYS A 14 3.67 11.10 -13.02
C LYS A 14 2.24 10.61 -13.34
N GLY A 15 1.58 11.21 -14.33
CA GLY A 15 0.25 10.80 -14.80
C GLY A 15 -0.89 11.23 -13.86
N GLY A 16 -0.73 12.37 -13.18
CA GLY A 16 -1.71 12.89 -12.21
C GLY A 16 -1.65 12.21 -10.84
N GLN A 17 -0.45 11.82 -10.39
CA GLN A 17 -0.23 11.29 -9.04
C GLN A 17 -0.41 12.38 -7.98
N ILE A 18 -1.00 12.01 -6.85
CA ILE A 18 -1.14 12.86 -5.67
C ILE A 18 -0.20 12.30 -4.61
N TYR A 19 0.84 13.04 -4.23
CA TYR A 19 1.63 12.72 -3.06
C TYR A 19 1.05 13.43 -1.83
N LEU A 20 0.90 12.72 -0.71
CA LEU A 20 0.56 13.29 0.59
C LEU A 20 1.65 12.92 1.59
N ALA A 21 2.24 13.92 2.25
CA ALA A 21 3.29 13.71 3.25
C ALA A 21 2.67 13.30 4.59
N PRO A 22 2.71 12.03 5.01
CA PRO A 22 2.00 11.57 6.20
C PRO A 22 2.52 12.23 7.49
N GLY A 23 3.84 12.40 7.63
CA GLY A 23 4.45 12.96 8.85
C GLY A 23 3.93 14.34 9.19
N ASP A 24 4.15 15.29 8.27
CA ASP A 24 3.75 16.69 8.46
C ASP A 24 2.22 16.82 8.57
N ASN A 25 1.45 16.12 7.72
CA ASN A 25 0.00 16.19 7.80
C ASN A 25 -0.54 15.68 9.15
N MET A 26 0.02 14.59 9.69
CA MET A 26 -0.39 14.04 10.98
C MET A 26 0.05 14.87 12.18
N GLU A 27 1.18 15.57 12.09
CA GLU A 27 1.66 16.49 13.13
C GLU A 27 0.78 17.76 13.18
N TYR A 28 0.35 18.27 12.02
CA TYR A 28 -0.47 19.48 11.93
C TYR A 28 -1.99 19.23 11.91
N GLY A 29 -2.44 17.98 11.74
CA GLY A 29 -3.87 17.64 11.64
C GLY A 29 -4.53 18.20 10.38
N LEU A 30 -3.81 18.20 9.26
CA LEU A 30 -4.24 18.78 7.97
C LEU A 30 -4.51 17.72 6.89
N GLU A 31 -4.53 16.44 7.27
CA GLU A 31 -4.55 15.31 6.35
C GLU A 31 -5.72 15.38 5.35
N SER A 32 -6.93 15.61 5.86
CA SER A 32 -8.14 15.67 5.03
C SER A 32 -8.16 16.91 4.14
N SER A 33 -7.70 18.07 4.63
CA SER A 33 -7.68 19.32 3.88
C SER A 33 -6.70 19.23 2.71
N SER A 34 -5.47 18.75 2.98
CA SER A 34 -4.44 18.55 1.97
C SER A 34 -4.88 17.54 0.91
N CYS A 35 -5.46 16.40 1.32
CA CYS A 35 -5.98 15.42 0.37
C CYS A 35 -7.05 16.00 -0.54
N MET A 36 -8.03 16.72 0.03
CA MET A 36 -9.09 17.34 -0.77
C MET A 36 -8.56 18.41 -1.72
N HIS A 37 -7.59 19.21 -1.26
CA HIS A 37 -6.93 20.20 -2.10
C HIS A 37 -6.30 19.57 -3.35
N GLU A 38 -5.50 18.51 -3.17
CA GLU A 38 -4.87 17.82 -4.31
C GLU A 38 -5.88 17.08 -5.19
N LEU A 39 -6.96 16.53 -4.62
CA LEU A 39 -8.05 15.95 -5.38
C LEU A 39 -8.76 16.99 -6.27
N PHE A 40 -8.86 18.26 -5.83
CA PHE A 40 -9.41 19.32 -6.66
C PHE A 40 -8.49 19.70 -7.82
N HIS A 41 -7.16 19.68 -7.64
CA HIS A 41 -6.24 19.82 -8.77
C HIS A 41 -6.45 18.71 -9.81
N ALA A 42 -6.49 17.46 -9.36
CA ALA A 42 -6.71 16.32 -10.23
C ALA A 42 -8.09 16.37 -10.94
N HIS A 43 -9.13 16.81 -10.23
CA HIS A 43 -10.46 16.99 -10.82
C HIS A 43 -10.44 18.00 -11.97
N LEU A 44 -9.86 19.19 -11.77
CA LEU A 44 -9.84 20.21 -12.81
C LEU A 44 -8.97 19.78 -14.01
N ALA A 45 -7.87 19.08 -13.75
CA ALA A 45 -7.03 18.48 -14.77
C ALA A 45 -7.83 17.54 -15.68
N LEU A 46 -8.62 16.64 -15.10
CA LEU A 46 -9.41 15.67 -15.87
C LEU A 46 -10.70 16.25 -16.47
N ALA A 47 -11.19 17.38 -15.96
CA ALA A 47 -12.46 17.96 -16.38
C ALA A 47 -12.34 19.00 -17.52
N SER A 48 -11.12 19.47 -17.83
CA SER A 48 -10.88 20.55 -18.79
C SER A 48 -10.05 20.10 -20.00
N ASN A 49 -10.25 20.73 -21.16
CA ASN A 49 -9.51 20.37 -22.39
C ASN A 49 -7.99 20.49 -22.22
N VAL A 50 -7.51 21.59 -21.64
CA VAL A 50 -6.08 21.83 -21.44
C VAL A 50 -5.49 20.81 -20.46
N GLY A 51 -6.19 20.52 -19.36
CA GLY A 51 -5.76 19.51 -18.40
C GLY A 51 -5.73 18.10 -19.02
N MET A 52 -6.72 17.74 -19.84
CA MET A 52 -6.72 16.48 -20.59
C MET A 52 -5.56 16.40 -21.58
N LEU A 53 -5.22 17.49 -22.26
CA LEU A 53 -4.05 17.54 -23.15
C LEU A 53 -2.74 17.34 -22.37
N MET A 54 -2.58 17.98 -21.21
CA MET A 54 -1.41 17.78 -20.34
C MET A 54 -1.29 16.31 -19.92
N HIS A 55 -2.39 15.72 -19.44
CA HIS A 55 -2.45 14.32 -19.05
C HIS A 55 -2.05 13.37 -20.19
N LEU A 56 -2.45 13.68 -21.43
CA LEU A 56 -2.05 12.93 -22.61
C LEU A 56 -0.57 12.99 -22.91
N ILE A 57 0.02 14.19 -22.81
CA ILE A 57 1.46 14.37 -22.99
C ILE A 57 2.23 13.57 -21.92
N GLU A 58 1.75 13.53 -20.69
CA GLU A 58 2.36 12.76 -19.59
C GLU A 58 2.27 11.25 -19.78
N LEU A 59 1.12 10.74 -20.23
CA LEU A 59 0.99 9.32 -20.53
C LEU A 59 1.99 8.90 -21.61
N GLU A 60 2.27 9.77 -22.59
CA GLU A 60 3.28 9.50 -23.60
C GLU A 60 4.71 9.59 -23.07
N LEU A 61 5.02 10.60 -22.26
CA LEU A 61 6.32 10.72 -21.60
C LEU A 61 6.65 9.51 -20.71
N ASN A 62 5.64 8.88 -20.12
CA ASN A 62 5.77 7.68 -19.30
C ASN A 62 5.73 6.36 -20.09
N SER A 63 5.61 6.42 -21.42
CA SER A 63 5.74 5.25 -22.28
C SER A 63 7.23 4.93 -22.53
N GLU A 64 7.56 3.66 -22.78
CA GLU A 64 8.94 3.24 -23.10
C GLU A 64 9.38 3.86 -24.44
N GLN A 65 9.97 5.07 -24.41
CA GLN A 65 10.51 5.81 -25.55
C GLN A 65 12.02 6.00 -25.42
N GLU A 66 12.75 5.72 -26.50
CA GLU A 66 14.23 5.83 -26.54
C GLU A 66 14.73 7.14 -27.21
N ASP A 67 13.85 7.94 -27.81
CA ASP A 67 14.21 9.19 -28.50
C ASP A 67 14.22 10.40 -27.54
N LEU A 68 15.44 10.83 -27.18
CA LEU A 68 15.70 11.98 -26.30
C LEU A 68 15.22 13.33 -26.88
N GLN A 69 15.29 13.52 -28.20
CA GLN A 69 14.84 14.77 -28.82
C GLN A 69 13.31 14.84 -28.78
N TYR A 70 12.64 13.72 -29.03
CA TYR A 70 11.19 13.58 -28.91
C TYR A 70 10.69 13.85 -27.49
N ILE A 71 11.34 13.27 -26.48
CA ILE A 71 11.04 13.52 -25.06
C ILE A 71 11.18 15.02 -24.73
N THR A 72 12.25 15.66 -25.23
CA THR A 72 12.49 17.11 -25.04
C THR A 72 11.39 17.96 -25.70
N ASP A 73 10.95 17.58 -26.90
CA ASP A 73 9.91 18.27 -27.66
C ASP A 73 8.51 18.14 -27.01
N LEU A 74 8.28 17.12 -26.18
CA LEU A 74 7.06 16.92 -25.39
C LEU A 74 7.10 17.64 -24.03
N ILE A 75 8.26 17.65 -23.36
CA ILE A 75 8.46 18.31 -22.05
C ILE A 75 8.15 19.81 -22.14
N ARG A 76 8.63 20.49 -23.19
CA ARG A 76 8.49 21.94 -23.32
C ARG A 76 7.02 22.41 -23.38
N PRO A 77 6.15 21.84 -24.25
CA PRO A 77 4.72 22.14 -24.22
C PRO A 77 4.04 21.83 -22.88
N ARG A 78 4.40 20.71 -22.23
CA ARG A 78 3.85 20.34 -20.93
C ARG A 78 4.20 21.37 -19.85
N GLU A 79 5.46 21.75 -19.73
CA GLU A 79 5.91 22.76 -18.76
C GLU A 79 5.25 24.12 -19.01
N ALA A 80 5.12 24.51 -20.28
CA ALA A 80 4.41 25.73 -20.64
C ALA A 80 2.94 25.68 -20.18
N LEU A 81 2.22 24.58 -20.44
CA LEU A 81 0.83 24.42 -19.99
C LEU A 81 0.72 24.41 -18.47
N TYR A 82 1.64 23.72 -17.77
CA TYR A 82 1.66 23.67 -16.32
C TYR A 82 1.80 25.07 -15.71
N GLU A 83 2.83 25.82 -16.12
CA GLU A 83 3.06 27.17 -15.60
C GLU A 83 1.92 28.13 -15.94
N CYS A 84 1.38 28.06 -17.17
CA CYS A 84 0.30 28.96 -17.59
C CYS A 84 -1.04 28.67 -16.91
N THR A 85 -1.28 27.43 -16.47
CA THR A 85 -2.54 27.03 -15.83
C THR A 85 -2.50 27.03 -14.30
N ARG A 86 -1.31 27.12 -13.70
CA ARG A 86 -1.08 27.08 -12.25
C ARG A 86 -2.01 28.00 -11.47
N THR A 87 -2.15 29.27 -11.88
CA THR A 87 -3.04 30.22 -11.19
C THR A 87 -4.50 29.76 -11.18
N VAL A 88 -5.00 29.23 -12.30
CA VAL A 88 -6.40 28.74 -12.39
C VAL A 88 -6.59 27.52 -11.50
N GLN A 89 -5.61 26.62 -11.49
CA GLN A 89 -5.57 25.42 -10.64
C GLN A 89 -5.61 25.79 -9.16
N GLU A 90 -4.80 26.75 -8.73
CA GLU A 90 -4.72 27.22 -7.35
C GLU A 90 -5.98 27.96 -6.90
N VAL A 91 -6.55 28.82 -7.75
CA VAL A 91 -7.84 29.46 -7.49
C VAL A 91 -8.91 28.40 -7.29
N TYR A 92 -8.95 27.38 -8.14
CA TYR A 92 -9.92 26.30 -8.05
C TYR A 92 -9.79 25.49 -6.76
N ALA A 93 -8.61 24.92 -6.51
CA ALA A 93 -8.37 24.01 -5.40
C ALA A 93 -8.56 24.70 -4.04
N ASN A 94 -7.96 25.87 -3.82
CA ASN A 94 -8.09 26.60 -2.55
C ASN A 94 -9.54 27.01 -2.28
N SER A 95 -10.28 27.44 -3.31
CA SER A 95 -11.68 27.88 -3.12
C SER A 95 -12.59 26.72 -2.75
N LEU A 96 -12.43 25.57 -3.42
CA LEU A 96 -13.22 24.38 -3.13
C LEU A 96 -12.82 23.73 -1.81
N GLU A 97 -11.54 23.77 -1.43
CA GLU A 97 -11.06 23.36 -0.11
C GLU A 97 -11.76 24.15 1.00
N LEU A 98 -11.82 25.49 0.92
CA LEU A 98 -12.53 26.30 1.91
C LEU A 98 -14.02 25.98 1.98
N LEU A 99 -14.68 25.78 0.84
CA LEU A 99 -16.09 25.40 0.79
C LEU A 99 -16.34 24.00 1.35
N TRP A 100 -15.40 23.07 1.15
CA TRP A 100 -15.44 21.74 1.74
C TRP A 100 -15.25 21.80 3.26
N VAL A 101 -14.33 22.64 3.76
CA VAL A 101 -14.16 22.88 5.21
C VAL A 101 -15.43 23.47 5.81
N GLU A 102 -16.07 24.43 5.13
CA GLU A 102 -17.33 25.02 5.59
C GLU A 102 -18.45 23.98 5.71
N GLU A 103 -18.56 23.08 4.73
CA GLU A 103 -19.59 22.04 4.67
C GLU A 103 -19.45 21.01 5.79
N ASN A 104 -18.21 20.65 6.14
CA ASN A 104 -17.93 19.56 7.10
C ASN A 104 -17.69 20.07 8.53
N TYR A 105 -17.16 21.29 8.69
CA TYR A 105 -16.72 21.83 9.98
C TYR A 105 -17.28 23.22 10.31
N GLY A 106 -18.03 23.84 9.39
CA GLY A 106 -18.67 25.13 9.59
C GLY A 106 -17.83 26.34 9.21
N ILE A 107 -18.51 27.49 9.12
CA ILE A 107 -17.96 28.76 8.62
C ILE A 107 -16.85 29.33 9.51
N GLU A 108 -16.91 29.09 10.82
CA GLU A 108 -15.92 29.57 11.77
C GLU A 108 -14.56 28.91 11.53
N VAL A 109 -14.55 27.59 11.30
CA VAL A 109 -13.34 26.82 11.00
C VAL A 109 -12.75 27.23 9.65
N ARG A 110 -13.60 27.40 8.62
CA ARG A 110 -13.17 27.94 7.32
C ARG A 110 -12.41 29.26 7.45
N ASN A 111 -12.91 30.19 8.26
CA ASN A 111 -12.27 31.50 8.45
C ASN A 111 -10.92 31.38 9.17
N GLN A 112 -10.77 30.43 10.09
CA GLN A 112 -9.48 30.13 10.72
C GLN A 112 -8.48 29.54 9.74
N VAL A 113 -8.92 28.63 8.86
CA VAL A 113 -8.09 28.05 7.79
C VAL A 113 -7.62 29.15 6.84
N TYR A 114 -8.53 30.00 6.36
CA TYR A 114 -8.20 31.16 5.52
C TYR A 114 -7.16 32.08 6.18
N ALA A 115 -7.33 32.40 7.47
CA ALA A 115 -6.40 33.27 8.17
C ALA A 115 -4.96 32.71 8.23
N LYS A 116 -4.82 31.39 8.31
CA LYS A 116 -3.53 30.67 8.37
C LYS A 116 -2.85 30.48 7.01
N LYS A 117 -3.55 30.66 5.89
CA LYS A 117 -2.98 30.57 4.53
C LYS A 117 -1.90 31.65 4.32
N THR A 118 -0.90 31.34 3.50
CA THR A 118 0.18 32.26 3.09
C THR A 118 -0.39 33.44 2.30
N ILE A 119 0.44 34.45 2.06
CA ILE A 119 0.05 35.63 1.26
C ILE A 119 -0.33 35.18 -0.16
N ASP A 120 0.51 34.37 -0.80
CA ASP A 120 0.30 33.85 -2.15
C ASP A 120 -1.05 33.10 -2.28
N TYR A 121 -1.38 32.23 -1.33
CA TYR A 121 -2.67 31.52 -1.36
C TYR A 121 -3.87 32.43 -1.15
N LYS A 122 -3.70 33.52 -0.39
CA LYS A 122 -4.76 34.53 -0.22
C LYS A 122 -5.00 35.33 -1.49
N GLU A 123 -3.96 35.59 -2.28
CA GLU A 123 -4.10 36.25 -3.59
C GLU A 123 -4.93 35.41 -4.55
N TYR A 124 -4.73 34.09 -4.60
CA TYR A 124 -5.59 33.20 -5.40
C TYR A 124 -7.04 33.22 -4.90
N LEU A 125 -7.25 33.18 -3.58
CA LEU A 125 -8.59 33.20 -2.99
C LEU A 125 -9.31 34.54 -3.16
N ASP A 126 -8.58 35.64 -3.33
CA ASP A 126 -9.18 36.96 -3.59
C ASP A 126 -9.86 37.01 -4.96
N ILE A 127 -9.33 36.29 -5.96
CA ILE A 127 -9.93 36.19 -7.31
C ILE A 127 -11.34 35.62 -7.25
N SER A 128 -11.55 34.58 -6.45
CA SER A 128 -12.82 33.86 -6.32
C SER A 128 -13.65 34.28 -5.09
N ARG A 129 -13.26 35.35 -4.39
CA ARG A 129 -13.87 35.77 -3.12
C ARG A 129 -15.38 35.98 -3.17
N ARG A 130 -15.86 36.56 -4.26
CA ARG A 130 -17.31 36.76 -4.50
C ARG A 130 -18.09 35.45 -4.56
N ASN A 131 -17.43 34.33 -4.80
CA ASN A 131 -18.03 33.02 -4.89
C ASN A 131 -17.87 32.24 -3.59
N TRP A 132 -16.67 32.11 -3.04
CA TRP A 132 -16.48 31.26 -1.85
C TRP A 132 -17.01 31.89 -0.56
N ASP A 133 -16.96 33.22 -0.42
CA ASP A 133 -17.37 33.95 0.80
C ASP A 133 -18.84 34.42 0.76
N ASN A 134 -19.59 34.09 -0.29
CA ASN A 134 -20.99 34.50 -0.43
C ASN A 134 -21.92 33.63 0.44
N VAL A 135 -22.14 34.08 1.68
CA VAL A 135 -23.00 33.41 2.66
C VAL A 135 -24.49 33.36 2.29
N GLU A 136 -24.94 34.16 1.32
CA GLU A 136 -26.33 34.14 0.84
C GLU A 136 -26.61 32.95 -0.08
N GLU A 137 -25.56 32.35 -0.65
CA GLU A 137 -25.68 31.21 -1.54
C GLU A 137 -25.34 29.88 -0.85
N THR A 138 -26.05 28.82 -1.24
CA THR A 138 -25.73 27.47 -0.79
C THR A 138 -24.31 27.09 -1.21
N ILE A 139 -23.62 26.34 -0.34
CA ILE A 139 -22.26 25.84 -0.61
C ILE A 139 -22.20 25.11 -1.97
N GLU A 140 -23.19 24.27 -2.26
CA GLU A 140 -23.29 23.53 -3.52
C GLU A 140 -23.36 24.45 -4.75
N ASN A 141 -24.11 25.56 -4.68
CA ASN A 141 -24.17 26.52 -5.78
C ASN A 141 -22.85 27.28 -5.93
N ARG A 142 -22.20 27.65 -4.82
CA ARG A 142 -20.87 28.28 -4.83
C ARG A 142 -19.83 27.37 -5.49
N LYS A 143 -19.78 26.08 -5.10
CA LYS A 143 -18.92 25.05 -5.71
C LYS A 143 -19.18 24.94 -7.23
N LYS A 144 -20.45 24.81 -7.63
CA LYS A 144 -20.85 24.74 -9.04
C LYS A 144 -20.43 25.96 -9.86
N LYS A 145 -20.51 27.16 -9.29
CA LYS A 145 -20.09 28.40 -9.95
C LYS A 145 -18.59 28.42 -10.19
N ILE A 146 -17.79 28.20 -9.14
CA ILE A 146 -16.32 28.13 -9.25
C ILE A 146 -15.92 27.09 -10.30
N ASN A 147 -16.56 25.91 -10.25
CA ASN A 147 -16.31 24.84 -11.22
C ASN A 147 -16.57 25.26 -12.67
N LYS A 148 -17.75 25.83 -12.93
CA LYS A 148 -18.08 26.30 -14.28
C LYS A 148 -17.13 27.38 -14.78
N LEU A 149 -16.75 28.33 -13.92
CA LEU A 149 -15.86 29.43 -14.30
C LEU A 149 -14.46 28.89 -14.63
N CYS A 150 -13.83 28.11 -13.73
CA CYS A 150 -12.50 27.58 -13.95
C CYS A 150 -12.42 26.62 -15.14
N ILE A 151 -13.41 25.72 -15.30
CA ILE A 151 -13.48 24.86 -16.49
C ILE A 151 -13.60 25.71 -17.76
N SER A 152 -14.44 26.74 -17.78
CA SER A 152 -14.59 27.57 -18.98
C SER A 152 -13.31 28.31 -19.39
N VAL A 153 -12.47 28.65 -18.42
CA VAL A 153 -11.16 29.26 -18.66
C VAL A 153 -10.24 28.27 -19.38
N LEU A 154 -10.24 27.00 -18.96
CA LEU A 154 -9.35 25.95 -19.47
C LEU A 154 -9.91 25.16 -20.67
N ASP A 155 -11.21 25.26 -20.95
CA ASP A 155 -11.85 24.69 -22.14
C ASP A 155 -11.57 25.57 -23.37
N MET A 156 -10.29 25.65 -23.74
CA MET A 156 -9.81 26.27 -24.96
C MET A 156 -9.94 25.28 -26.13
N ASP A 157 -10.19 25.79 -27.34
CA ASP A 157 -10.22 24.96 -28.55
C ASP A 157 -8.79 24.55 -28.95
N ILE A 158 -8.30 23.45 -28.36
CA ILE A 158 -6.95 22.92 -28.62
C ILE A 158 -6.78 22.36 -30.04
N LEU A 159 -7.86 22.16 -30.79
CA LEU A 159 -7.80 21.76 -32.21
C LEU A 159 -7.39 22.92 -33.11
N ALA A 160 -7.56 24.16 -32.66
CA ALA A 160 -7.27 25.33 -33.45
C ALA A 160 -5.75 25.53 -33.61
N GLU A 161 -5.29 25.80 -34.83
CA GLU A 161 -3.86 26.08 -35.09
C GLU A 161 -3.33 27.24 -34.24
N GLN A 162 -4.20 28.21 -33.95
CA GLN A 162 -3.90 29.35 -33.11
C GLN A 162 -3.50 28.96 -31.67
N PHE A 163 -4.06 27.89 -31.11
CA PHE A 163 -3.68 27.38 -29.79
C PHE A 163 -2.24 26.87 -29.78
N TRP A 164 -1.83 26.13 -30.82
CA TRP A 164 -0.47 25.61 -30.95
C TRP A 164 0.56 26.73 -31.13
N LEU A 165 0.20 27.81 -31.81
CA LEU A 165 1.03 29.01 -31.88
C LEU A 165 1.20 29.66 -30.51
N TRP A 166 0.14 29.76 -29.70
CA TRP A 166 0.24 30.27 -28.33
C TRP A 166 1.08 29.36 -27.45
N LEU A 167 0.97 28.04 -27.60
CA LEU A 167 1.74 27.07 -26.83
C LEU A 167 3.25 27.16 -27.09
N GLN A 168 3.66 27.62 -28.28
CA GLN A 168 5.06 27.90 -28.60
C GLN A 168 5.55 29.23 -27.99
N GLU A 169 4.64 30.08 -27.50
CA GLU A 169 4.88 31.37 -26.86
C GLU A 169 4.32 31.36 -25.40
N PRO A 170 4.97 30.66 -24.44
CA PRO A 170 4.40 30.42 -23.10
C PRO A 170 3.94 31.70 -22.38
N THR A 171 4.70 32.79 -22.48
CA THR A 171 4.32 34.08 -21.90
C THR A 171 2.96 34.57 -22.42
N ARG A 172 2.71 34.43 -23.73
CA ARG A 172 1.46 34.84 -24.36
C ARG A 172 0.30 33.92 -23.99
N LEU A 173 0.53 32.61 -23.92
CA LEU A 173 -0.48 31.66 -23.43
C LEU A 173 -0.88 31.99 -21.99
N GLY A 174 0.09 32.30 -21.13
CA GLY A 174 -0.14 32.73 -19.75
C GLY A 174 -0.97 34.00 -19.65
N GLU A 175 -0.67 35.03 -20.45
CA GLU A 175 -1.47 36.26 -20.53
C GLU A 175 -2.92 35.98 -20.94
N ILE A 176 -3.13 35.15 -21.97
CA ILE A 176 -4.48 34.77 -22.44
C ILE A 176 -5.27 34.06 -21.34
N ILE A 177 -4.66 33.09 -20.64
CA ILE A 177 -5.32 32.37 -19.56
C ILE A 177 -5.63 33.30 -18.38
N ALA A 178 -4.72 34.20 -18.03
CA ALA A 178 -4.92 35.20 -16.98
C ALA A 178 -6.09 36.16 -17.34
N ASP A 179 -6.16 36.62 -18.59
CA ASP A 179 -7.25 37.48 -19.07
C ASP A 179 -8.61 36.75 -19.04
N ARG A 180 -8.63 35.48 -19.46
CA ARG A 180 -9.82 34.61 -19.38
C ARG A 180 -10.27 34.45 -17.93
N LEU A 181 -9.34 34.18 -17.01
CA LEU A 181 -9.61 34.04 -15.58
C LEU A 181 -10.19 35.33 -14.99
N ASN A 182 -9.54 36.47 -15.27
CA ASN A 182 -9.98 37.79 -14.84
C ASN A 182 -11.38 38.12 -15.36
N TYR A 183 -11.65 37.84 -16.64
CA TYR A 183 -12.98 38.00 -17.23
C TYR A 183 -14.01 37.16 -16.47
N ALA A 184 -13.74 35.86 -16.29
CA ALA A 184 -14.69 34.91 -15.72
C ALA A 184 -15.11 35.31 -14.30
N PHE A 185 -14.16 35.68 -13.44
CA PHE A 185 -14.45 36.05 -12.04
C PHE A 185 -14.89 37.52 -11.87
N THR A 186 -14.48 38.44 -12.75
CA THR A 186 -14.95 39.84 -12.68
C THR A 186 -16.39 39.97 -13.18
N LYS A 187 -16.72 39.30 -14.29
CA LYS A 187 -18.05 39.32 -14.90
C LYS A 187 -18.99 38.27 -14.33
N GLN A 188 -18.47 37.27 -13.62
CA GLN A 188 -19.24 36.14 -13.08
C GLN A 188 -19.96 35.36 -14.19
N GLU A 189 -19.29 35.22 -15.34
CA GLU A 189 -19.81 34.58 -16.55
C GLU A 189 -18.74 33.67 -17.18
N CYS A 190 -19.16 32.57 -17.80
CA CYS A 190 -18.23 31.70 -18.53
C CYS A 190 -17.58 32.45 -19.71
N VAL A 191 -16.34 32.08 -20.04
CA VAL A 191 -15.64 32.68 -21.18
C VAL A 191 -16.37 32.35 -22.48
N LYS A 192 -16.61 33.36 -23.32
CA LYS A 192 -17.49 33.25 -24.51
C LYS A 192 -16.99 32.30 -25.59
N ASP A 193 -15.68 32.15 -25.73
CA ASP A 193 -15.03 31.26 -26.69
C ASP A 193 -14.64 29.91 -26.04
N SER A 194 -15.15 29.62 -24.85
CA SER A 194 -14.99 28.32 -24.21
C SER A 194 -15.70 27.24 -25.03
N ARG A 195 -14.96 26.22 -25.44
CA ARG A 195 -15.47 25.09 -26.22
C ARG A 195 -15.01 23.81 -25.56
N LYS A 196 -15.90 23.12 -24.85
CA LYS A 196 -15.63 21.75 -24.38
C LYS A 196 -15.50 20.83 -25.59
N LEU A 197 -14.38 20.12 -25.67
CA LEU A 197 -14.17 19.13 -26.71
C LEU A 197 -14.57 17.76 -26.19
N ASN A 198 -15.09 16.94 -27.11
CA ASN A 198 -15.29 15.54 -26.81
C ASN A 198 -13.93 14.84 -26.77
N GLN A 199 -13.84 13.80 -25.95
CA GLN A 199 -12.62 13.03 -25.75
C GLN A 199 -12.06 12.47 -27.07
N ASP A 200 -12.93 12.04 -27.99
CA ASP A 200 -12.54 11.55 -29.32
C ASP A 200 -11.84 12.65 -30.14
N GLU A 201 -12.26 13.91 -30.04
CA GLU A 201 -11.62 15.04 -30.71
C GLU A 201 -10.19 15.28 -30.17
N ILE A 202 -10.01 15.14 -28.86
CA ILE A 202 -8.70 15.27 -28.20
C ILE A 202 -7.79 14.09 -28.58
N ILE A 203 -8.33 12.88 -28.68
CA ILE A 203 -7.62 11.69 -29.17
C ILE A 203 -7.20 11.87 -30.62
N GLU A 204 -8.07 12.38 -31.50
CA GLU A 204 -7.74 12.66 -32.89
C GLU A 204 -6.60 13.68 -33.02
N LEU A 205 -6.57 14.68 -32.15
CA LEU A 205 -5.46 15.60 -32.06
C LEU A 205 -4.17 14.90 -31.64
N ALA A 206 -4.23 14.03 -30.64
CA ALA A 206 -3.07 13.24 -30.23
C ALA A 206 -2.58 12.33 -31.38
N LYS A 207 -3.49 11.67 -32.10
CA LYS A 207 -3.21 10.87 -33.30
C LYS A 207 -2.53 11.72 -34.39
N LYS A 208 -3.04 12.91 -34.68
CA LYS A 208 -2.58 13.79 -35.77
C LYS A 208 -1.24 14.47 -35.47
N LYS A 209 -0.99 14.80 -34.21
CA LYS A 209 0.22 15.53 -33.78
C LYS A 209 1.32 14.60 -33.25
N PHE A 210 0.96 13.43 -32.76
CA PHE A 210 1.87 12.44 -32.19
C PHE A 210 1.64 11.05 -32.81
N ASN A 211 1.87 10.94 -34.13
CA ASN A 211 1.59 9.85 -35.10
C ASN A 211 1.62 8.36 -34.64
N TYR A 212 2.12 8.00 -33.45
CA TYR A 212 2.20 6.63 -32.91
C TYR A 212 1.27 6.36 -31.70
N LEU A 213 0.60 7.39 -31.16
CA LEU A 213 -0.17 7.33 -29.91
C LEU A 213 -1.59 6.77 -30.03
N GLY A 214 -2.12 6.70 -31.25
CA GLY A 214 -3.54 6.48 -31.47
C GLY A 214 -4.12 5.23 -30.82
N ASP A 215 -3.39 4.13 -30.95
CA ASP A 215 -3.88 2.81 -30.57
C ASP A 215 -3.67 2.53 -29.06
N ARG A 216 -2.60 3.08 -28.46
CA ARG A 216 -2.31 2.92 -27.01
C ARG A 216 -3.14 3.88 -26.13
N LEU A 217 -3.43 5.09 -26.62
CA LEU A 217 -4.38 5.99 -25.97
C LEU A 217 -5.79 5.41 -25.97
N GLU A 218 -6.19 4.74 -27.04
CA GLU A 218 -7.50 4.11 -27.14
C GLU A 218 -7.66 2.97 -26.12
N GLU A 219 -6.60 2.21 -25.82
CA GLU A 219 -6.58 1.22 -24.72
C GLU A 219 -6.59 1.86 -23.33
N GLY A 220 -5.77 2.90 -23.08
CA GLY A 220 -5.78 3.66 -21.82
C GLY A 220 -7.12 4.37 -21.57
N PHE A 221 -7.79 4.80 -22.63
CA PHE A 221 -9.12 5.39 -22.57
C PHE A 221 -10.25 4.35 -22.52
N GLN A 222 -10.12 3.16 -23.09
CA GLN A 222 -11.08 2.06 -22.86
C GLN A 222 -11.05 1.62 -21.39
N TYR A 223 -9.87 1.64 -20.77
CA TYR A 223 -9.71 1.44 -19.32
C TYR A 223 -10.40 2.56 -18.52
N SER A 224 -10.14 3.83 -18.83
CA SER A 224 -10.83 4.94 -18.14
C SER A 224 -12.33 5.03 -18.45
N LYS A 225 -12.79 4.63 -19.64
CA LYS A 225 -14.20 4.61 -20.08
C LYS A 225 -15.01 3.51 -19.39
N LYS A 226 -14.41 2.35 -19.07
CA LYS A 226 -15.03 1.34 -18.21
C LYS A 226 -15.20 1.83 -16.76
N HIS A 227 -14.34 2.76 -16.32
CA HIS A 227 -14.35 3.30 -14.96
C HIS A 227 -14.97 4.72 -14.83
N LEU A 228 -15.25 5.42 -15.93
CA LEU A 228 -15.99 6.71 -15.96
C LEU A 228 -17.48 6.58 -15.59
N ASN A 229 -18.01 5.34 -15.60
CA ASN A 229 -19.30 5.01 -15.01
C ASN A 229 -19.23 4.68 -13.50
N GLN A 230 -18.02 4.68 -12.93
CA GLN A 230 -17.75 4.60 -11.49
C GLN A 230 -17.32 5.97 -10.96
N ASN A 231 -17.44 6.14 -9.65
CA ASN A 231 -17.26 7.41 -8.95
C ASN A 231 -15.86 7.98 -9.28
N LEU A 232 -15.77 9.15 -9.94
CA LEU A 232 -14.49 9.78 -10.31
C LEU A 232 -13.51 9.90 -9.12
N THR A 233 -14.06 10.03 -7.91
CA THR A 233 -13.33 10.00 -6.64
C THR A 233 -12.58 8.68 -6.40
N GLU A 234 -13.13 7.53 -6.75
CA GLU A 234 -12.47 6.22 -6.58
C GLU A 234 -11.27 6.08 -7.51
N LEU A 235 -11.40 6.54 -8.77
CA LEU A 235 -10.31 6.61 -9.75
C LEU A 235 -9.18 7.54 -9.30
N LEU A 236 -9.54 8.72 -8.77
CA LEU A 236 -8.56 9.70 -8.27
C LEU A 236 -7.82 9.19 -7.01
N LEU A 237 -8.49 8.39 -6.18
CA LEU A 237 -7.89 7.80 -4.98
C LEU A 237 -6.81 6.76 -5.33
N GLU A 238 -6.91 6.04 -6.46
CA GLU A 238 -5.86 5.09 -6.86
C GLU A 238 -4.53 5.76 -7.22
N ASN A 239 -4.55 7.05 -7.57
CA ASN A 239 -3.38 7.86 -7.88
C ASN A 239 -2.72 8.48 -6.64
N VAL A 240 -3.29 8.29 -5.44
CA VAL A 240 -2.72 8.82 -4.20
C VAL A 240 -1.59 7.92 -3.70
N LYS A 241 -0.43 8.54 -3.49
CA LYS A 241 0.75 7.98 -2.84
C LYS A 241 0.98 8.65 -1.49
N VAL A 242 1.29 7.83 -0.48
CA VAL A 242 1.67 8.31 0.86
C VAL A 242 3.18 8.24 1.06
N PHE A 243 3.89 7.55 0.16
CA PHE A 243 5.34 7.44 0.19
C PHE A 243 5.91 7.53 -1.22
N ASP A 244 6.99 8.30 -1.38
CA ASP A 244 7.75 8.41 -2.62
C ASP A 244 9.22 8.69 -2.27
N TYR A 245 10.14 7.88 -2.79
CA TYR A 245 11.58 8.05 -2.56
C TYR A 245 12.10 9.40 -3.06
N SER A 246 11.51 9.94 -4.13
CA SER A 246 11.89 11.25 -4.68
C SER A 246 11.51 12.44 -3.78
N GLU A 247 10.58 12.26 -2.84
CA GLU A 247 10.07 13.31 -1.95
C GLU A 247 10.73 13.28 -0.55
N LEU A 248 11.67 12.35 -0.30
CA LEU A 248 12.29 12.18 1.03
C LEU A 248 13.14 13.39 1.48
N GLY A 249 13.61 14.23 0.55
CA GLY A 249 14.52 15.34 0.85
C GLY A 249 15.84 14.85 1.43
N ILE A 250 16.55 14.03 0.65
CA ILE A 250 17.73 13.28 1.10
C ILE A 250 18.98 14.15 1.03
N THR A 251 19.84 14.05 2.05
CA THR A 251 21.16 14.70 2.08
C THR A 251 22.27 13.70 1.79
N GLU A 252 23.36 14.11 1.15
CA GLU A 252 24.50 13.22 0.92
C GLU A 252 25.26 12.96 2.22
N GLY A 253 25.28 11.69 2.64
CA GLY A 253 26.06 11.22 3.76
C GLY A 253 27.49 10.85 3.33
N LYS A 254 28.47 11.10 4.20
CA LYS A 254 29.88 10.78 3.91
C LYS A 254 30.22 9.30 4.10
N GLN A 255 29.50 8.62 5.00
CA GLN A 255 29.73 7.22 5.34
C GLN A 255 28.48 6.63 6.02
N TYR A 256 28.39 5.31 6.04
CA TYR A 256 27.36 4.61 6.80
C TYR A 256 27.54 4.79 8.31
N ASP A 257 26.42 4.97 9.03
CA ASP A 257 26.34 4.99 10.48
C ASP A 257 25.43 3.85 10.98
N SER A 258 25.99 2.91 11.74
CA SER A 258 25.24 1.78 12.28
C SER A 258 24.17 2.19 13.30
N LYS A 259 24.27 3.39 13.88
CA LYS A 259 23.28 3.96 14.81
C LYS A 259 22.02 4.49 14.14
N CYS A 260 21.97 4.54 12.80
CA CYS A 260 20.73 4.88 12.10
C CYS A 260 19.60 3.92 12.48
N GLY A 261 18.35 4.34 12.31
CA GLY A 261 17.18 3.48 12.51
C GLY A 261 17.02 2.50 11.36
N ALA A 262 16.06 2.82 10.49
CA ALA A 262 15.78 2.06 9.28
C ALA A 262 16.82 2.33 8.18
N VAL A 263 17.02 1.32 7.34
CA VAL A 263 17.93 1.36 6.20
C VAL A 263 17.19 0.89 4.95
N GLY A 264 17.15 1.74 3.93
CA GLY A 264 16.67 1.42 2.58
C GLY A 264 17.84 1.13 1.64
N VAL A 265 17.68 0.18 0.73
CA VAL A 265 18.65 -0.11 -0.34
C VAL A 265 17.96 0.11 -1.67
N VAL A 266 18.50 1.04 -2.46
CA VAL A 266 17.91 1.47 -3.73
C VAL A 266 18.96 1.41 -4.84
N LYS A 267 18.55 1.07 -6.06
CA LYS A 267 19.39 1.25 -7.24
C LYS A 267 19.21 2.66 -7.80
N VAL A 268 20.32 3.29 -8.18
CA VAL A 268 20.33 4.64 -8.76
C VAL A 268 21.00 4.57 -10.12
N LEU A 269 20.38 5.14 -11.14
CA LEU A 269 20.98 5.31 -12.46
C LEU A 269 21.74 6.64 -12.51
N HIS A 270 23.03 6.59 -12.78
CA HIS A 270 23.86 7.78 -12.98
C HIS A 270 23.71 8.27 -14.41
N ILE A 271 23.05 9.42 -14.60
CA ILE A 271 22.78 10.00 -15.92
C ILE A 271 24.08 10.35 -16.68
N SER A 272 25.16 10.64 -15.95
CA SER A 272 26.45 11.04 -16.53
C SER A 272 27.15 9.94 -17.34
N ASP A 273 26.97 8.67 -16.96
CA ASP A 273 27.67 7.54 -17.58
C ASP A 273 26.78 6.31 -17.83
N GLY A 274 25.48 6.39 -17.51
CA GLY A 274 24.52 5.30 -17.66
C GLY A 274 24.75 4.13 -16.69
N SER A 275 25.66 4.27 -15.72
CA SER A 275 25.94 3.22 -14.75
C SER A 275 24.81 3.12 -13.72
N VAL A 276 24.56 1.90 -13.21
CA VAL A 276 23.61 1.67 -12.12
C VAL A 276 24.40 1.45 -10.84
N GLY A 277 24.42 2.47 -9.99
CA GLY A 277 24.94 2.42 -8.62
C GLY A 277 23.92 1.78 -7.67
N THR A 278 24.40 1.35 -6.51
CA THR A 278 23.52 0.94 -5.40
C THR A 278 23.79 1.84 -4.20
N CYS A 279 22.73 2.46 -3.71
CA CYS A 279 22.80 3.43 -2.63
C CYS A 279 22.07 2.91 -1.39
N ILE A 280 22.57 3.32 -0.24
CA ILE A 280 21.93 3.10 1.04
C ILE A 280 21.29 4.40 1.50
N ILE A 281 19.98 4.36 1.77
CA ILE A 281 19.23 5.44 2.42
C ILE A 281 19.16 5.12 3.91
N GLN A 282 19.75 5.98 4.73
CA GLN A 282 19.75 5.89 6.18
C GLN A 282 18.70 6.83 6.76
N HIS A 283 17.82 6.32 7.61
CA HIS A 283 16.87 7.16 8.33
C HIS A 283 17.31 7.36 9.78
N PHE A 284 17.63 8.61 10.14
CA PHE A 284 18.02 8.99 11.50
C PHE A 284 16.79 9.46 12.27
N MET A 285 16.18 8.52 13.00
CA MET A 285 14.92 8.75 13.70
C MET A 285 15.00 9.92 14.70
N GLU A 286 16.08 10.16 15.43
CA GLU A 286 16.09 11.25 16.42
C GLU A 286 15.88 12.64 15.78
N GLU A 287 16.31 12.77 14.52
CA GLU A 287 16.30 14.02 13.77
C GLU A 287 15.20 14.05 12.69
N GLY A 288 14.69 12.89 12.27
CA GLY A 288 13.70 12.76 11.19
C GLY A 288 14.28 13.05 9.80
N ILE A 289 15.57 12.76 9.61
CA ILE A 289 16.31 13.07 8.38
C ILE A 289 16.76 11.80 7.67
N TYR A 290 16.91 11.93 6.35
CA TYR A 290 17.47 10.91 5.49
C TYR A 290 18.84 11.32 4.97
N GLU A 291 19.77 10.37 5.01
CA GLU A 291 21.05 10.49 4.32
C GLU A 291 21.18 9.39 3.26
N ILE A 292 21.73 9.71 2.10
CA ILE A 292 22.10 8.74 1.07
C ILE A 292 23.61 8.55 1.06
N VAL A 293 24.04 7.29 1.03
CA VAL A 293 25.45 6.92 0.92
C VAL A 293 25.58 5.95 -0.25
N GLU A 294 26.33 6.35 -1.26
CA GLU A 294 26.72 5.47 -2.35
C GLU A 294 27.85 4.54 -1.88
N LEU A 295 27.72 3.24 -2.14
CA LEU A 295 28.68 2.25 -1.66
C LEU A 295 29.11 1.28 -2.75
N ASP A 296 30.40 0.97 -2.76
CA ASP A 296 30.93 -0.18 -3.49
C ASP A 296 30.24 -1.47 -3.02
N LYS A 297 29.86 -2.33 -3.97
CA LYS A 297 29.26 -3.65 -3.71
C LYS A 297 30.02 -4.47 -2.66
N SER A 298 31.35 -4.45 -2.72
CA SER A 298 32.22 -5.22 -1.82
C SER A 298 32.12 -4.79 -0.34
N LYS A 299 31.78 -3.53 -0.06
CA LYS A 299 31.66 -3.00 1.32
C LYS A 299 30.26 -3.14 1.90
N MET A 300 29.25 -3.27 1.04
CA MET A 300 27.84 -3.25 1.45
C MET A 300 27.49 -4.39 2.43
N HIS A 301 27.96 -5.61 2.13
CA HIS A 301 27.67 -6.78 2.96
C HIS A 301 28.28 -6.66 4.37
N GLU A 302 29.50 -6.11 4.47
CA GLU A 302 30.18 -5.88 5.74
C GLU A 302 29.46 -4.80 6.57
N ILE A 303 29.08 -3.70 5.90
CA ILE A 303 28.38 -2.56 6.50
C ILE A 303 27.00 -2.97 7.04
N LEU A 304 26.24 -3.76 6.28
CA LEU A 304 24.90 -4.21 6.65
C LEU A 304 24.89 -5.43 7.56
N LYS A 305 26.04 -5.97 7.95
CA LYS A 305 26.15 -7.19 8.77
C LYS A 305 25.33 -7.10 10.06
N GLU A 306 25.34 -5.95 10.72
CA GLU A 306 24.64 -5.70 11.98
C GLU A 306 23.14 -5.46 11.83
N LYS A 307 22.66 -5.13 10.62
CA LYS A 307 21.24 -4.94 10.35
C LYS A 307 20.57 -6.28 10.08
N ARG A 308 19.46 -6.54 10.80
CA ARG A 308 18.69 -7.79 10.65
C ARG A 308 17.78 -7.78 9.42
N TYR A 309 17.36 -6.59 9.00
CA TYR A 309 16.48 -6.39 7.87
C TYR A 309 16.90 -5.15 7.07
N VAL A 310 16.40 -5.05 5.84
CA VAL A 310 16.54 -3.88 4.97
C VAL A 310 15.21 -3.57 4.29
N ILE A 311 14.97 -2.29 3.99
CA ILE A 311 13.84 -1.85 3.17
C ILE A 311 14.27 -1.84 1.71
N VAL A 312 13.46 -2.39 0.81
CA VAL A 312 13.76 -2.45 -0.63
C VAL A 312 12.54 -1.92 -1.41
N PRO A 313 12.70 -1.04 -2.40
CA PRO A 313 11.62 -0.67 -3.30
C PRO A 313 11.00 -1.88 -4.00
N GLY A 314 9.70 -1.85 -4.27
CA GLY A 314 9.02 -2.89 -5.06
C GLY A 314 9.69 -3.15 -6.41
N ASP A 315 10.10 -2.08 -7.10
CA ASP A 315 10.79 -2.15 -8.40
C ASP A 315 12.16 -2.83 -8.33
N ASP A 316 12.81 -2.82 -7.16
CA ASP A 316 14.10 -3.46 -6.92
C ASP A 316 13.99 -4.88 -6.38
N PHE A 317 12.77 -5.46 -6.39
CA PHE A 317 12.49 -6.79 -5.89
C PHE A 317 11.92 -7.74 -6.96
N LEU A 318 12.47 -8.95 -7.03
CA LEU A 318 12.04 -10.01 -7.94
C LEU A 318 11.00 -10.90 -7.26
N PHE A 319 9.73 -10.55 -7.42
CA PHE A 319 8.59 -11.22 -6.77
C PHE A 319 8.60 -12.76 -6.89
N ASN A 320 8.89 -13.30 -8.07
CA ASN A 320 8.90 -14.76 -8.32
C ASN A 320 10.03 -15.49 -7.59
N LYS A 321 11.16 -14.82 -7.36
CA LYS A 321 12.34 -15.41 -6.71
C LYS A 321 12.38 -15.14 -5.21
N ASN A 322 11.57 -14.21 -4.71
CA ASN A 322 11.65 -13.69 -3.34
C ASN A 322 13.02 -13.08 -2.99
N GLU A 323 13.67 -12.47 -3.99
CA GLU A 323 15.03 -11.92 -3.93
C GLU A 323 15.03 -10.45 -4.35
N ALA A 324 15.90 -9.67 -3.73
CA ALA A 324 16.22 -8.32 -4.21
C ALA A 324 17.13 -8.42 -5.44
N LYS A 325 17.08 -7.41 -6.32
CA LYS A 325 18.01 -7.24 -7.44
C LYS A 325 19.45 -6.94 -6.97
N CYS A 326 19.63 -6.61 -5.69
CA CYS A 326 20.91 -6.47 -5.01
C CYS A 326 21.20 -7.78 -4.26
N GLU A 327 22.21 -8.53 -4.68
CA GLU A 327 22.45 -9.88 -4.17
C GLU A 327 23.03 -9.87 -2.75
N GLU A 328 23.77 -8.82 -2.42
CA GLU A 328 24.50 -8.60 -1.17
C GLU A 328 23.61 -8.54 0.07
N ILE A 329 22.29 -8.35 -0.13
CA ILE A 329 21.27 -8.22 0.93
C ILE A 329 20.29 -9.40 0.97
N ASN A 330 20.44 -10.41 0.10
CA ASN A 330 19.47 -11.51 0.01
C ASN A 330 19.45 -12.44 1.23
N ASP A 331 20.52 -12.43 2.04
CA ASP A 331 20.62 -13.14 3.31
C ASP A 331 19.76 -12.51 4.43
N LYS A 332 19.44 -11.21 4.31
CA LYS A 332 18.64 -10.43 5.26
C LYS A 332 17.15 -10.71 5.15
N ILE A 333 16.39 -10.20 6.13
CA ILE A 333 14.93 -10.04 6.01
C ILE A 333 14.66 -8.82 5.13
N LYS A 334 13.81 -8.94 4.12
CA LYS A 334 13.47 -7.85 3.20
C LYS A 334 12.09 -7.31 3.59
N VAL A 335 12.02 -6.00 3.85
CA VAL A 335 10.77 -5.27 3.93
C VAL A 335 10.56 -4.58 2.58
N VAL A 336 9.75 -5.17 1.72
CA VAL A 336 9.52 -4.66 0.37
C VAL A 336 8.45 -3.59 0.41
N LEU A 337 8.82 -2.37 0.03
CA LEU A 337 7.95 -1.21 0.07
C LEU A 337 7.29 -1.01 -1.28
N LEU A 338 5.97 -1.19 -1.31
CA LEU A 338 5.11 -0.85 -2.43
C LEU A 338 4.58 0.57 -2.22
N ASP A 339 4.52 1.36 -3.29
CA ASP A 339 4.10 2.76 -3.23
C ASP A 339 2.89 3.05 -4.15
N THR A 340 2.39 2.05 -4.89
CA THR A 340 1.19 2.16 -5.72
C THR A 340 0.10 1.15 -5.32
N VAL A 341 -1.16 1.56 -5.46
CA VAL A 341 -2.33 0.67 -5.31
C VAL A 341 -2.28 -0.48 -6.31
N ARG A 342 -1.85 -0.19 -7.54
CA ARG A 342 -1.74 -1.18 -8.62
C ARG A 342 -0.79 -2.32 -8.27
N ASP A 343 0.41 -2.00 -7.78
CA ASP A 343 1.39 -3.03 -7.42
C ASP A 343 0.94 -3.82 -6.21
N PHE A 344 0.35 -3.16 -5.21
CA PHE A 344 -0.27 -3.83 -4.08
C PHE A 344 -1.31 -4.87 -4.51
N LYS A 345 -2.32 -4.44 -5.30
CA LYS A 345 -3.38 -5.33 -5.82
C LYS A 345 -2.79 -6.49 -6.60
N LYS A 346 -1.88 -6.20 -7.54
CA LYS A 346 -1.21 -7.21 -8.37
C LYS A 346 -0.46 -8.23 -7.53
N TRP A 347 0.29 -7.80 -6.52
CA TRP A 347 1.10 -8.69 -5.71
C TRP A 347 0.22 -9.55 -4.79
N VAL A 348 -0.80 -8.97 -4.15
CA VAL A 348 -1.74 -9.74 -3.33
C VAL A 348 -2.48 -10.78 -4.17
N GLN A 349 -2.99 -10.41 -5.36
CA GLN A 349 -3.64 -11.36 -6.28
C GLN A 349 -2.71 -12.49 -6.69
N ASN A 350 -1.48 -12.16 -7.11
CA ASN A 350 -0.48 -13.16 -7.49
C ASN A 350 -0.12 -14.11 -6.35
N ILE A 351 -0.06 -13.62 -5.10
CA ILE A 351 0.19 -14.50 -3.94
C ILE A 351 -0.99 -15.44 -3.74
N MET A 352 -2.20 -14.87 -3.67
CA MET A 352 -3.43 -15.61 -3.37
C MET A 352 -3.78 -16.67 -4.42
N GLU A 353 -3.30 -16.52 -5.66
CA GLU A 353 -3.45 -17.54 -6.70
C GLU A 353 -2.70 -18.84 -6.38
N TYR A 354 -1.56 -18.75 -5.68
CA TYR A 354 -0.64 -19.89 -5.49
C TYR A 354 -0.40 -20.30 -4.03
N GLU A 355 -0.67 -19.42 -3.06
CA GLU A 355 -0.45 -19.70 -1.64
C GLU A 355 -1.28 -18.81 -0.70
N GLU A 356 -1.36 -19.21 0.56
CA GLU A 356 -1.99 -18.39 1.60
C GLU A 356 -1.15 -17.15 1.95
N ILE A 357 -1.85 -16.06 2.24
CA ILE A 357 -1.28 -14.77 2.60
C ILE A 357 -1.73 -14.37 4.01
N TYR A 358 -0.80 -13.88 4.80
CA TYR A 358 -1.12 -13.09 5.99
C TYR A 358 -1.15 -11.61 5.59
N ILE A 359 -2.28 -10.95 5.81
CA ILE A 359 -2.44 -9.53 5.57
C ILE A 359 -2.93 -8.85 6.84
N GLY A 360 -2.36 -7.69 7.15
CA GLY A 360 -2.73 -6.93 8.33
C GLY A 360 -2.61 -5.43 8.16
N ASP A 361 -3.47 -4.72 8.86
CA ASP A 361 -3.51 -3.27 8.92
C ASP A 361 -3.00 -2.83 10.29
N ILE A 362 -2.09 -1.84 10.33
CA ILE A 362 -1.52 -1.35 11.60
C ILE A 362 -2.56 -0.64 12.49
N ASN A 363 -3.62 -0.10 11.91
CA ASN A 363 -4.69 0.54 12.66
C ASN A 363 -5.58 -0.51 13.33
N GLU A 364 -6.38 -0.09 14.32
CA GLU A 364 -7.48 -0.92 14.80
C GLU A 364 -8.59 -1.01 13.76
N LYS A 365 -9.35 -2.11 13.79
CA LYS A 365 -10.51 -2.26 12.92
C LYS A 365 -11.53 -1.15 13.21
N GLY A 366 -11.77 -0.28 12.23
CA GLY A 366 -12.69 0.85 12.36
C GLY A 366 -12.07 2.09 13.00
N ALA A 367 -10.74 2.17 13.12
CA ALA A 367 -10.07 3.39 13.56
C ALA A 367 -10.29 4.55 12.58
N GLU A 368 -10.41 5.77 13.11
CA GLU A 368 -10.60 7.01 12.34
C GLU A 368 -9.29 7.62 11.84
N ASN A 369 -8.18 6.88 11.89
CA ASN A 369 -6.89 7.36 11.39
C ASN A 369 -6.97 7.59 9.88
N PHE A 370 -6.49 8.74 9.41
CA PHE A 370 -6.49 9.07 7.98
C PHE A 370 -5.51 8.22 7.16
N PHE A 371 -4.34 7.96 7.74
CA PHE A 371 -3.29 7.13 7.15
C PHE A 371 -3.24 5.74 7.77
N THR A 372 -2.75 4.78 7.00
CA THR A 372 -2.44 3.43 7.46
C THR A 372 -1.18 2.87 6.78
N VAL A 373 -0.66 1.78 7.33
CA VAL A 373 0.34 0.93 6.69
C VAL A 373 -0.15 -0.50 6.72
N ILE A 374 -0.36 -1.06 5.52
CA ILE A 374 -0.72 -2.46 5.34
C ILE A 374 0.58 -3.27 5.29
N TYR A 375 0.65 -4.33 6.09
CA TYR A 375 1.70 -5.32 6.02
C TYR A 375 1.15 -6.64 5.52
N PHE A 376 1.89 -7.34 4.68
CA PHE A 376 1.52 -8.69 4.29
C PHE A 376 2.72 -9.59 4.05
N ARG A 377 2.49 -10.90 4.10
CA ARG A 377 3.52 -11.91 3.90
C ARG A 377 2.93 -13.21 3.35
N LYS A 378 3.69 -13.84 2.46
CA LYS A 378 3.49 -15.22 2.00
C LYS A 378 3.67 -16.22 3.15
N ARG A 379 2.72 -17.13 3.39
CA ARG A 379 2.87 -18.11 4.48
C ARG A 379 4.12 -18.99 4.31
N LYS A 380 4.49 -19.36 3.07
CA LYS A 380 5.68 -20.19 2.76
C LYS A 380 7.02 -19.47 2.92
N CYS A 381 7.04 -18.13 2.95
CA CYS A 381 8.28 -17.35 2.98
C CYS A 381 8.38 -16.52 4.27
N ASP A 382 9.36 -16.82 5.11
CA ASP A 382 9.58 -16.11 6.37
C ASP A 382 10.48 -14.87 6.20
N LYS A 383 11.33 -14.79 5.18
CA LYS A 383 12.31 -13.70 5.02
C LYS A 383 11.82 -12.47 4.27
N VAL A 384 10.56 -12.43 3.82
CA VAL A 384 10.02 -11.31 3.03
C VAL A 384 8.74 -10.82 3.68
N ILE A 385 8.68 -9.53 3.97
CA ILE A 385 7.49 -8.84 4.44
C ILE A 385 7.24 -7.71 3.46
N TYR A 386 6.01 -7.57 2.99
CA TYR A 386 5.60 -6.50 2.12
C TYR A 386 4.92 -5.42 2.95
N MET A 387 5.14 -4.17 2.57
CA MET A 387 4.64 -2.98 3.24
C MET A 387 4.04 -2.04 2.20
N PHE A 388 2.84 -1.53 2.48
CA PHE A 388 2.14 -0.57 1.64
C PHE A 388 1.55 0.55 2.50
N PRO A 389 2.21 1.72 2.60
CA PRO A 389 1.66 2.90 3.24
C PRO A 389 0.60 3.54 2.32
N THR A 390 -0.58 3.83 2.87
CA THR A 390 -1.70 4.37 2.10
C THR A 390 -2.69 5.12 2.99
N LEU A 391 -3.78 5.62 2.41
CA LEU A 391 -4.91 6.18 3.17
C LEU A 391 -5.82 5.06 3.66
N SER A 392 -6.38 5.19 4.86
CA SER A 392 -7.28 4.17 5.43
C SER A 392 -8.52 3.93 4.56
N ILE A 393 -9.03 4.98 3.89
CA ILE A 393 -10.13 4.83 2.92
C ILE A 393 -9.74 3.98 1.71
N ILE A 394 -8.52 4.16 1.19
CA ILE A 394 -8.00 3.37 0.06
C ILE A 394 -7.81 1.92 0.49
N ALA A 395 -7.21 1.70 1.67
CA ALA A 395 -7.05 0.36 2.25
C ALA A 395 -8.40 -0.38 2.33
N ASN A 396 -9.42 0.25 2.92
CA ASN A 396 -10.75 -0.34 3.08
C ASN A 396 -11.40 -0.64 1.72
N ASN A 397 -11.33 0.28 0.75
CA ASN A 397 -11.87 0.06 -0.58
C ASN A 397 -11.20 -1.15 -1.25
N ILE A 398 -9.87 -1.27 -1.16
CA ILE A 398 -9.15 -2.42 -1.71
C ILE A 398 -9.57 -3.72 -1.01
N PHE A 399 -9.74 -3.71 0.32
CA PHE A 399 -10.16 -4.89 1.07
C PHE A 399 -11.55 -5.39 0.67
N GLU A 400 -12.46 -4.47 0.37
CA GLU A 400 -13.81 -4.78 -0.11
C GLU A 400 -13.79 -5.27 -1.57
N GLU A 401 -13.12 -4.55 -2.45
CA GLU A 401 -13.00 -4.86 -3.89
C GLU A 401 -12.39 -6.26 -4.10
N MET A 402 -11.33 -6.57 -3.36
CA MET A 402 -10.65 -7.86 -3.43
C MET A 402 -11.32 -8.96 -2.59
N GLN A 403 -12.38 -8.62 -1.83
CA GLN A 403 -13.09 -9.53 -0.91
C GLN A 403 -12.19 -10.16 0.16
N ILE A 404 -11.13 -9.45 0.57
CA ILE A 404 -10.15 -9.91 1.56
C ILE A 404 -10.38 -9.34 2.96
N ALA A 405 -11.39 -8.48 3.15
CA ALA A 405 -11.68 -7.84 4.44
C ALA A 405 -11.79 -8.80 5.65
N LYS A 406 -12.23 -10.04 5.44
CA LYS A 406 -12.30 -11.07 6.50
C LYS A 406 -10.94 -11.72 6.85
N GLN A 407 -9.96 -11.58 5.96
CA GLN A 407 -8.60 -12.12 6.10
C GLN A 407 -7.67 -11.13 6.80
N VAL A 408 -7.97 -9.83 6.71
CA VAL A 408 -7.19 -8.74 7.33
C VAL A 408 -7.16 -8.89 8.85
N LYS A 409 -5.94 -8.91 9.38
CA LYS A 409 -5.64 -8.96 10.80
C LYS A 409 -5.31 -7.56 11.31
N TYR A 410 -5.71 -7.27 12.54
CA TYR A 410 -5.53 -5.95 13.15
C TYR A 410 -4.83 -6.14 14.51
N PRO A 411 -3.98 -5.21 14.94
CA PRO A 411 -3.57 -5.13 16.33
C PRO A 411 -4.77 -5.10 17.26
N GLY A 412 -4.66 -5.76 18.41
CA GLY A 412 -5.75 -5.85 19.40
C GLY A 412 -6.79 -6.93 19.11
N ASN A 413 -6.82 -7.49 17.89
CA ASN A 413 -7.73 -8.58 17.52
C ASN A 413 -6.98 -9.91 17.36
N GLY A 414 -6.44 -10.41 18.46
CA GLY A 414 -5.68 -11.67 18.49
C GLY A 414 -4.20 -11.53 18.13
N MET A 415 -3.58 -12.65 17.74
CA MET A 415 -2.14 -12.74 17.46
C MET A 415 -1.82 -12.71 15.97
N GLY A 416 -2.82 -12.88 15.10
CA GLY A 416 -2.65 -13.01 13.65
C GLY A 416 -1.86 -11.87 12.98
N PHE A 417 -2.01 -10.63 13.45
CA PHE A 417 -1.23 -9.50 12.92
C PHE A 417 0.27 -9.69 13.15
N TYR A 418 0.68 -10.10 14.35
CA TYR A 418 2.09 -10.27 14.69
C TYR A 418 2.74 -11.47 14.01
N ASN A 419 1.93 -12.45 13.59
CA ASN A 419 2.43 -13.59 12.82
C ASN A 419 3.04 -13.15 11.49
N ILE A 420 2.65 -11.99 10.91
CA ILE A 420 3.28 -11.40 9.71
C ILE A 420 4.78 -11.15 9.95
N PHE A 421 5.14 -10.76 11.17
CA PHE A 421 6.52 -10.44 11.59
C PHE A 421 7.26 -11.62 12.22
N SER A 422 6.81 -12.86 11.99
CA SER A 422 7.39 -14.04 12.63
C SER A 422 8.88 -14.26 12.33
N ALA A 423 9.41 -13.69 11.24
CA ALA A 423 10.84 -13.65 10.90
C ALA A 423 11.71 -13.09 12.06
N PHE A 424 11.13 -12.21 12.88
CA PHE A 424 11.80 -11.55 14.00
C PHE A 424 11.75 -12.39 15.28
N ASN A 425 10.74 -13.24 15.45
CA ASN A 425 10.60 -14.25 16.52
C ASN A 425 10.72 -13.73 17.96
N ASP A 426 10.54 -12.42 18.20
CA ASP A 426 10.62 -11.80 19.51
C ASP A 426 9.83 -10.48 19.52
N TRP A 427 9.11 -10.21 20.61
CA TRP A 427 8.29 -9.01 20.79
C TRP A 427 9.08 -7.71 20.67
N GLY A 428 10.28 -7.66 21.26
CA GLY A 428 11.13 -6.47 21.21
C GLY A 428 11.60 -6.16 19.78
N ASN A 429 11.99 -7.20 19.03
CA ASN A 429 12.35 -7.06 17.62
C ASN A 429 11.16 -6.69 16.73
N ILE A 430 9.96 -7.23 16.99
CA ILE A 430 8.73 -6.86 16.27
C ILE A 430 8.39 -5.39 16.51
N LEU A 431 8.44 -4.92 17.77
CA LEU A 431 8.24 -3.51 18.08
C LEU A 431 9.28 -2.63 17.39
N LYS A 432 10.55 -3.05 17.40
CA LYS A 432 11.63 -2.32 16.76
C LYS A 432 11.42 -2.16 15.26
N VAL A 433 11.11 -3.24 14.53
CA VAL A 433 10.90 -3.16 13.08
C VAL A 433 9.67 -2.31 12.76
N LEU A 434 8.55 -2.49 13.48
CA LEU A 434 7.35 -1.69 13.27
C LEU A 434 7.61 -0.20 13.49
N LYS A 435 8.32 0.14 14.58
CA LYS A 435 8.78 1.50 14.86
C LYS A 435 9.62 2.05 13.72
N GLU A 436 10.66 1.34 13.32
CA GLU A 436 11.62 1.81 12.33
C GLU A 436 11.00 1.94 10.93
N THR A 437 10.17 0.99 10.49
CA THR A 437 9.50 1.04 9.17
C THR A 437 8.42 2.10 9.12
N ILE A 438 7.60 2.26 10.17
CA ILE A 438 6.60 3.34 10.23
C ILE A 438 7.28 4.70 10.27
N SER A 439 8.35 4.85 11.05
CA SER A 439 9.12 6.09 11.10
C SER A 439 9.71 6.43 9.73
N PHE A 440 10.22 5.42 9.01
CA PHE A 440 10.73 5.55 7.66
C PHE A 440 9.67 5.97 6.64
N VAL A 441 8.44 5.43 6.69
CA VAL A 441 7.40 5.88 5.75
C VAL A 441 6.78 7.22 6.13
N THR A 442 6.85 7.58 7.42
CA THR A 442 6.28 8.84 7.93
C THR A 442 7.26 10.00 8.03
N LYS A 443 8.56 9.80 7.79
CA LYS A 443 9.61 10.81 8.07
C LYS A 443 9.54 11.34 9.51
N SER A 444 9.07 10.51 10.43
CA SER A 444 8.84 10.93 11.82
C SER A 444 9.99 10.51 12.72
N LYS A 445 10.05 11.16 13.89
CA LYS A 445 11.14 10.93 14.85
C LYS A 445 11.14 9.57 15.56
N GLY A 446 10.27 8.65 15.15
CA GLY A 446 10.05 7.38 15.81
C GLY A 446 9.69 7.50 17.30
N ASN A 447 9.12 8.64 17.71
CA ASN A 447 8.70 8.80 19.09
C ASN A 447 7.38 8.07 19.29
N ILE A 448 7.38 7.03 20.11
CA ILE A 448 6.20 6.19 20.39
C ILE A 448 5.50 6.56 21.70
N ILE A 449 5.95 7.61 22.39
CA ILE A 449 5.41 8.04 23.69
C ILE A 449 4.43 9.21 23.50
N HIS A 450 4.81 10.20 22.71
CA HIS A 450 4.02 11.41 22.52
C HIS A 450 2.95 11.19 21.45
N ILE A 451 1.68 11.30 21.84
CA ILE A 451 0.53 11.02 20.97
C ILE A 451 0.45 11.96 19.76
N ASP A 452 1.08 13.12 19.81
CA ASP A 452 1.15 14.06 18.69
C ASP A 452 2.12 13.58 17.59
N ASN A 453 3.02 12.64 17.90
CA ASN A 453 3.96 12.12 16.92
C ASN A 453 3.25 11.15 15.94
N PRO A 454 3.44 11.30 14.61
CA PRO A 454 2.83 10.43 13.60
C PRO A 454 3.09 8.93 13.84
N CYS A 455 4.32 8.58 14.25
CA CYS A 455 4.68 7.20 14.58
C CYS A 455 3.86 6.66 15.76
N SER A 456 3.69 7.47 16.80
CA SER A 456 2.90 7.08 17.98
C SER A 456 1.42 6.87 17.64
N LYS A 457 0.83 7.72 16.79
CA LYS A 457 -0.58 7.61 16.39
C LYS A 457 -0.86 6.29 15.67
N LEU A 458 -0.03 5.93 14.70
CA LEU A 458 -0.17 4.67 13.94
C LEU A 458 0.16 3.44 14.80
N LEU A 459 1.17 3.52 15.66
CA LEU A 459 1.59 2.38 16.48
C LEU A 459 0.75 2.14 17.73
N ASN A 460 -0.12 3.07 18.11
CA ASN A 460 -0.74 3.06 19.42
C ASN A 460 -1.39 1.70 19.76
N PRO A 461 -2.19 1.10 18.86
CA PRO A 461 -2.77 -0.23 19.11
C PRO A 461 -1.73 -1.33 19.31
N ALA A 462 -0.74 -1.39 18.42
CA ALA A 462 0.31 -2.40 18.47
C ALA A 462 1.18 -2.25 19.71
N LYS A 463 1.48 -1.02 20.12
CA LYS A 463 2.30 -0.71 21.29
C LYS A 463 1.70 -1.29 22.57
N PHE A 464 0.40 -1.11 22.81
CA PHE A 464 -0.25 -1.63 24.01
C PHE A 464 -0.24 -3.14 24.04
N VAL A 465 -0.64 -3.78 22.94
CA VAL A 465 -0.64 -5.25 22.86
C VAL A 465 0.76 -5.83 23.02
N ILE A 466 1.77 -5.24 22.40
CA ILE A 466 3.15 -5.70 22.59
C ILE A 466 3.58 -5.50 24.06
N GLY A 467 3.27 -4.35 24.67
CA GLY A 467 3.54 -4.08 26.08
C GLY A 467 2.93 -5.13 27.03
N ASP A 468 1.69 -5.54 26.77
CA ASP A 468 0.99 -6.57 27.56
C ASP A 468 1.56 -7.98 27.37
N ASN A 469 2.31 -8.22 26.29
CA ASN A 469 2.83 -9.53 25.94
C ASN A 469 4.36 -9.67 26.07
N ILE A 470 5.12 -8.57 26.17
CA ILE A 470 6.59 -8.60 26.17
C ILE A 470 7.19 -9.36 27.35
N PHE A 471 6.48 -9.40 28.48
CA PHE A 471 6.89 -10.14 29.68
C PHE A 471 6.32 -11.56 29.75
N LYS A 472 5.50 -12.00 28.78
CA LYS A 472 4.97 -13.35 28.77
C LYS A 472 6.06 -14.34 28.38
N ILE A 473 6.17 -15.42 29.16
CA ILE A 473 7.07 -16.53 28.84
C ILE A 473 6.44 -17.32 27.70
N VAL A 474 7.00 -17.19 26.50
CA VAL A 474 6.60 -17.94 25.31
C VAL A 474 7.65 -18.96 24.91
N GLY A 475 7.24 -20.01 24.21
CA GLY A 475 8.16 -21.00 23.65
C GLY A 475 9.14 -20.39 22.65
N LYS A 476 10.30 -21.01 22.46
CA LYS A 476 11.24 -20.63 21.40
C LYS A 476 10.53 -20.71 20.04
N ASN A 477 10.74 -19.70 19.19
CA ASN A 477 10.11 -19.60 17.85
C ASN A 477 8.57 -19.50 17.88
N TYR A 478 7.98 -18.97 18.96
CA TYR A 478 6.53 -18.85 19.12
C TYR A 478 5.81 -18.27 17.89
N PHE A 479 6.25 -17.12 17.39
CA PHE A 479 5.63 -16.50 16.21
C PHE A 479 5.81 -17.31 14.94
N TYR A 480 6.98 -17.90 14.74
CA TYR A 480 7.23 -18.76 13.58
C TYR A 480 6.30 -19.97 13.59
N ILE A 481 6.14 -20.64 14.73
CA ILE A 481 5.25 -21.78 14.87
C ILE A 481 3.80 -21.36 14.56
N ASN A 482 3.33 -20.26 15.13
CA ASN A 482 1.98 -19.76 14.86
C ASN A 482 1.76 -19.41 13.38
N ALA A 483 2.78 -18.86 12.72
CA ALA A 483 2.70 -18.47 11.32
C ALA A 483 2.82 -19.64 10.33
N VAL A 484 3.14 -20.85 10.79
CA VAL A 484 3.08 -22.07 9.95
C VAL A 484 1.82 -22.88 10.22
N LEU A 485 0.98 -22.51 11.18
CA LEU A 485 -0.28 -23.21 11.43
C LEU A 485 -1.25 -23.06 10.25
N PRO A 486 -2.00 -24.11 9.89
CA PRO A 486 -3.00 -24.04 8.85
C PRO A 486 -4.19 -23.18 9.30
N THR A 487 -4.77 -22.48 8.35
CA THR A 487 -5.99 -21.70 8.51
C THR A 487 -7.22 -22.50 8.07
N LEU A 488 -8.42 -21.94 8.25
CA LEU A 488 -9.65 -22.55 7.71
C LEU A 488 -9.69 -22.61 6.18
N GLN A 489 -8.81 -21.87 5.51
CA GLN A 489 -8.67 -21.82 4.04
C GLN A 489 -7.60 -22.79 3.52
N THR A 490 -6.82 -23.43 4.41
CA THR A 490 -5.72 -24.29 3.98
C THR A 490 -6.25 -25.55 3.31
N GLU A 491 -5.89 -25.72 2.04
CA GLU A 491 -6.18 -26.92 1.28
C GLU A 491 -5.22 -28.08 1.62
N ALA A 492 -5.72 -29.30 1.53
CA ALA A 492 -5.00 -30.49 1.97
C ALA A 492 -4.07 -31.07 0.89
N GLU A 493 -2.82 -31.37 1.27
CA GLU A 493 -1.80 -32.00 0.42
C GLU A 493 -1.21 -33.28 1.06
N PRO A 494 -1.93 -34.43 1.08
CA PRO A 494 -3.31 -34.69 0.69
C PRO A 494 -4.27 -34.87 1.87
N PHE A 495 -3.76 -34.80 3.12
CA PHE A 495 -4.50 -35.18 4.32
C PHE A 495 -5.14 -33.99 5.03
N TRP A 496 -6.23 -34.27 5.74
CA TRP A 496 -6.94 -33.35 6.63
C TRP A 496 -6.66 -33.72 8.09
N ILE A 497 -6.69 -32.71 8.96
CA ILE A 497 -6.50 -32.85 10.41
C ILE A 497 -7.54 -32.05 11.17
N LEU A 498 -7.72 -32.39 12.44
CA LEU A 498 -8.54 -31.60 13.36
C LEU A 498 -7.62 -30.79 14.28
N MET A 499 -7.78 -29.47 14.23
CA MET A 499 -7.06 -28.53 15.08
C MET A 499 -8.04 -27.60 15.79
N GLU A 500 -7.66 -27.17 16.99
CA GLU A 500 -8.49 -26.28 17.80
C GLU A 500 -8.34 -24.81 17.36
N PHE A 501 -9.49 -24.13 17.27
CA PHE A 501 -9.58 -22.72 16.95
C PHE A 501 -10.19 -21.94 18.09
N GLU A 502 -9.56 -20.83 18.46
CA GLU A 502 -10.07 -19.88 19.43
C GLU A 502 -10.16 -18.49 18.77
N ASN A 503 -11.31 -17.84 18.85
CA ASN A 503 -11.57 -16.55 18.20
C ASN A 503 -11.25 -16.52 16.69
N GLY A 504 -11.37 -17.67 16.01
CA GLY A 504 -11.07 -17.81 14.59
C GLY A 504 -9.58 -17.96 14.27
N GLU A 505 -8.70 -18.11 15.26
CA GLU A 505 -7.28 -18.39 15.09
C GLU A 505 -6.93 -19.81 15.56
N ASN A 506 -6.06 -20.49 14.82
CA ASN A 506 -5.57 -21.81 15.18
C ASN A 506 -4.59 -21.69 16.37
N ASN A 507 -4.82 -22.43 17.44
CA ASN A 507 -3.97 -22.38 18.63
C ASN A 507 -2.84 -23.42 18.64
N GLY A 508 -2.78 -24.28 17.60
CA GLY A 508 -1.75 -25.30 17.44
C GLY A 508 -2.08 -26.65 18.08
N ASN A 509 -3.19 -26.77 18.83
CA ASN A 509 -3.60 -28.04 19.44
C ASN A 509 -4.15 -28.98 18.36
N ILE A 510 -3.44 -30.10 18.16
CA ILE A 510 -3.84 -31.14 17.22
C ILE A 510 -4.61 -32.22 17.97
N LYS A 511 -5.70 -32.71 17.37
CA LYS A 511 -6.47 -33.80 17.97
C LYS A 511 -5.66 -35.11 17.94
N CYS A 512 -5.42 -35.63 19.14
CA CYS A 512 -4.84 -36.95 19.34
C CYS A 512 -5.85 -37.94 19.95
N GLU A 513 -5.60 -39.23 19.74
CA GLU A 513 -6.30 -40.36 20.34
C GLU A 513 -5.32 -41.30 21.02
N THR A 514 -5.80 -42.05 22.01
CA THR A 514 -5.04 -43.12 22.64
C THR A 514 -5.57 -44.45 22.14
N LYS A 515 -4.70 -45.32 21.62
CA LYS A 515 -5.03 -46.72 21.31
C LYS A 515 -4.19 -47.67 22.15
N ILE A 516 -4.80 -48.79 22.54
CA ILE A 516 -4.11 -49.95 23.08
C ILE A 516 -3.64 -50.76 21.86
N VAL A 517 -2.33 -50.94 21.73
CA VAL A 517 -1.74 -51.77 20.68
C VAL A 517 -1.50 -53.14 21.29
N GLU A 518 -2.27 -54.15 20.89
CA GLU A 518 -2.20 -55.51 21.47
C GLU A 518 -0.89 -56.26 21.12
N ASP A 519 -0.10 -55.75 20.18
CA ASP A 519 1.13 -56.39 19.68
C ASP A 519 2.43 -55.97 20.40
N ILE A 520 2.36 -55.13 21.43
CA ILE A 520 3.52 -54.79 22.27
C ILE A 520 3.37 -55.55 23.59
N GLU A 521 4.34 -56.42 23.93
CA GLU A 521 4.32 -57.29 25.13
C GLU A 521 4.13 -56.55 26.48
N SER A 522 4.21 -55.22 26.45
CA SER A 522 3.69 -54.33 27.49
C SER A 522 2.51 -53.54 26.91
N GLY A 523 1.28 -53.79 27.38
CA GLY A 523 0.06 -53.08 26.95
C GLY A 523 0.08 -51.58 27.27
N GLU A 524 0.95 -50.83 26.59
CA GLU A 524 1.12 -49.39 26.77
C GLU A 524 0.09 -48.63 25.92
N ASN A 525 -0.61 -47.73 26.59
CA ASN A 525 -1.51 -46.77 25.96
C ASN A 525 -0.69 -45.83 25.08
N THR A 526 -0.90 -45.93 23.76
CA THR A 526 -0.10 -45.24 22.76
C THR A 526 -0.91 -44.05 22.21
N LEU A 527 -0.43 -42.82 22.43
CA LEU A 527 -1.06 -41.58 21.96
C LEU A 527 -0.64 -41.30 20.53
N GLY A 528 -1.59 -41.10 19.61
CA GLY A 528 -1.31 -40.83 18.20
C GLY A 528 -2.15 -39.72 17.59
N ILE A 529 -1.61 -39.09 16.55
CA ILE A 529 -2.26 -37.99 15.82
C ILE A 529 -3.24 -38.56 14.79
N VAL A 530 -4.44 -37.97 14.68
CA VAL A 530 -5.48 -38.43 13.74
C VAL A 530 -5.48 -37.61 12.45
N TYR A 531 -5.31 -38.30 11.32
CA TYR A 531 -5.36 -37.75 9.96
C TYR A 531 -6.48 -38.39 9.13
N PHE A 532 -7.00 -37.66 8.14
CA PHE A 532 -8.11 -38.07 7.29
C PHE A 532 -7.77 -37.88 5.80
N TYR A 533 -8.22 -38.78 4.93
CA TYR A 533 -8.00 -38.66 3.47
C TYR A 533 -8.84 -37.55 2.83
N ASP A 534 -9.95 -37.17 3.45
CA ASP A 534 -10.89 -36.19 2.90
C ASP A 534 -11.57 -35.37 4.01
N LYS A 535 -11.99 -34.15 3.65
CA LYS A 535 -12.62 -33.20 4.57
C LYS A 535 -13.93 -33.73 5.17
N SER A 536 -14.70 -34.49 4.40
CA SER A 536 -16.00 -35.03 4.86
C SER A 536 -15.81 -36.04 5.99
N SER A 537 -14.81 -36.91 5.87
CA SER A 537 -14.42 -37.84 6.93
C SER A 537 -14.01 -37.11 8.21
N ALA A 538 -13.18 -36.05 8.09
CA ALA A 538 -12.77 -35.23 9.23
C ALA A 538 -13.96 -34.54 9.91
N GLU A 539 -14.87 -33.93 9.14
CA GLU A 539 -16.06 -33.25 9.68
C GLU A 539 -17.07 -34.22 10.30
N ASN A 540 -17.25 -35.42 9.72
CA ASN A 540 -18.12 -36.43 10.30
C ASN A 540 -17.55 -36.95 11.63
N TYR A 541 -16.25 -37.18 11.70
CA TYR A 541 -15.57 -37.53 12.94
C TYR A 541 -15.74 -36.42 13.98
N ARG A 542 -15.51 -35.16 13.60
CA ARG A 542 -15.72 -34.00 14.48
C ARG A 542 -17.14 -33.94 15.02
N LYS A 543 -18.16 -34.11 14.18
CA LYS A 543 -19.57 -34.12 14.61
C LYS A 543 -19.85 -35.19 15.65
N ARG A 544 -19.29 -36.39 15.49
CA ARG A 544 -19.41 -37.47 16.49
C ARG A 544 -18.69 -37.09 17.79
N MET A 545 -17.44 -36.62 17.68
CA MET A 545 -16.63 -36.19 18.81
C MET A 545 -17.32 -35.10 19.65
N VAL A 546 -17.94 -34.10 19.00
CA VAL A 546 -18.67 -33.01 19.68
C VAL A 546 -19.96 -33.50 20.33
N ARG A 547 -20.63 -34.51 19.78
CA ARG A 547 -21.79 -35.14 20.41
C ARG A 547 -21.41 -35.89 21.69
N GLU A 548 -20.24 -36.52 21.70
CA GLU A 548 -19.71 -37.27 22.85
C GLU A 548 -19.10 -36.34 23.91
N ASN A 549 -18.41 -35.28 23.47
CA ASN A 549 -17.87 -34.23 24.34
C ASN A 549 -18.09 -32.83 23.72
N PRO A 550 -19.09 -32.07 24.21
CA PRO A 550 -19.37 -30.71 23.72
C PRO A 550 -18.22 -29.71 23.87
N GLU A 551 -17.27 -29.92 24.78
CA GLU A 551 -16.12 -29.02 24.96
C GLU A 551 -15.19 -28.99 23.74
N LEU A 552 -15.25 -30.01 22.88
CA LEU A 552 -14.42 -30.13 21.69
C LEU A 552 -15.01 -29.40 20.45
N ILE A 553 -16.03 -28.56 20.64
CA ILE A 553 -16.71 -27.83 19.56
C ILE A 553 -15.79 -26.90 18.75
N ASN A 554 -14.71 -26.44 19.39
CA ASN A 554 -13.72 -25.52 18.84
C ASN A 554 -12.77 -26.17 17.83
N TYR A 555 -12.74 -27.50 17.73
CA TYR A 555 -11.94 -28.20 16.72
C TYR A 555 -12.57 -28.05 15.33
N GLN A 556 -11.75 -27.72 14.33
CA GLN A 556 -12.14 -27.57 12.92
C GLN A 556 -11.28 -28.45 12.02
N ALA A 557 -11.84 -28.91 10.90
CA ALA A 557 -11.09 -29.63 9.87
C ALA A 557 -10.30 -28.66 9.00
N VAL A 558 -8.98 -28.87 8.94
CA VAL A 558 -8.05 -28.05 8.14
C VAL A 558 -7.14 -28.94 7.32
N GLY A 559 -6.68 -28.42 6.17
CA GLY A 559 -5.73 -29.12 5.32
C GLY A 559 -4.35 -29.20 5.98
N MET A 560 -3.68 -30.34 5.81
CA MET A 560 -2.26 -30.46 6.08
C MET A 560 -1.51 -30.17 4.78
N ASP A 561 -0.97 -28.97 4.68
CA ASP A 561 -0.12 -28.56 3.58
C ASP A 561 1.35 -28.88 3.85
N GLU A 562 2.21 -28.69 2.84
CA GLU A 562 3.64 -28.92 2.97
C GLU A 562 4.29 -28.07 4.07
N VAL A 563 3.88 -26.80 4.22
CA VAL A 563 4.44 -25.87 5.21
C VAL A 563 4.26 -26.39 6.62
N PHE A 564 3.02 -26.73 6.97
CA PHE A 564 2.71 -27.24 8.30
C PHE A 564 3.33 -28.61 8.52
N TRP A 565 3.28 -29.49 7.51
CA TRP A 565 3.84 -30.85 7.62
C TRP A 565 5.34 -30.84 7.93
N LEU A 566 6.13 -29.98 7.28
CA LEU A 566 7.58 -29.89 7.54
C LEU A 566 7.87 -29.59 9.01
N GLU A 567 7.06 -28.74 9.64
CA GLU A 567 7.21 -28.40 11.05
C GLU A 567 6.73 -29.53 11.98
N VAL A 568 5.58 -30.16 11.69
CA VAL A 568 5.09 -31.33 12.43
C VAL A 568 6.09 -32.48 12.37
N LYS A 569 6.62 -32.78 11.18
CA LYS A 569 7.63 -33.83 10.97
C LYS A 569 8.86 -33.61 11.84
N ARG A 570 9.37 -32.38 11.93
CA ARG A 570 10.49 -32.03 12.80
C ARG A 570 10.15 -32.29 14.27
N MET A 571 8.96 -31.92 14.71
CA MET A 571 8.51 -32.17 16.09
C MET A 571 8.38 -33.67 16.40
N LEU A 572 7.83 -34.45 15.47
CA LEU A 572 7.70 -35.90 15.60
C LEU A 572 9.08 -36.58 15.74
N GLN A 573 10.07 -36.14 14.95
CA GLN A 573 11.45 -36.62 15.03
C GLN A 573 12.11 -36.30 16.37
N MET A 574 11.86 -35.11 16.93
CA MET A 574 12.47 -34.67 18.20
C MET A 574 11.82 -35.32 19.43
N LYS A 575 10.49 -35.46 19.45
CA LYS A 575 9.74 -35.86 20.64
C LYS A 575 9.49 -37.37 20.77
N LYS A 576 9.92 -38.20 19.81
CA LYS A 576 9.56 -39.63 19.73
C LYS A 576 8.05 -39.84 19.92
N ILE A 577 7.24 -38.99 19.31
CA ILE A 577 5.78 -39.11 19.44
C ILE A 577 5.34 -40.42 18.79
N ALA A 578 4.51 -41.12 19.55
CA ALA A 578 3.87 -42.38 19.23
C ALA A 578 2.89 -42.21 18.06
N MET A 579 2.94 -43.15 17.11
CA MET A 579 1.95 -43.51 16.07
C MET A 579 1.12 -42.42 15.37
N ILE A 580 1.03 -42.52 14.04
CA ILE A 580 0.13 -41.70 13.22
C ILE A 580 -1.08 -42.55 12.80
N PHE A 581 -2.29 -42.12 13.13
CA PHE A 581 -3.52 -42.80 12.75
C PHE A 581 -4.11 -42.17 11.50
N VAL A 582 -4.29 -42.97 10.44
CA VAL A 582 -4.84 -42.50 9.16
C VAL A 582 -6.20 -43.14 8.94
N ARG A 583 -7.25 -42.32 8.81
CA ARG A 583 -8.64 -42.77 8.71
C ARG A 583 -9.24 -42.50 7.32
N LYS A 584 -9.89 -43.52 6.73
CA LYS A 584 -10.72 -43.41 5.53
C LYS A 584 -12.06 -44.11 5.78
N ASN A 585 -13.14 -43.37 5.98
CA ASN A 585 -14.43 -43.96 6.40
C ASN A 585 -14.24 -44.93 7.61
N ALA A 586 -14.85 -46.11 7.58
CA ALA A 586 -14.75 -47.14 8.64
C ALA A 586 -13.42 -47.92 8.64
N ILE A 587 -12.47 -47.59 7.75
CA ILE A 587 -11.17 -48.27 7.63
C ILE A 587 -10.11 -47.42 8.31
N GLU A 588 -9.46 -48.00 9.32
CA GLU A 588 -8.39 -47.37 10.11
C GLU A 588 -7.05 -47.99 9.71
N GLY A 589 -6.09 -47.16 9.32
CA GLY A 589 -4.68 -47.53 9.14
C GLY A 589 -3.82 -46.93 10.25
N ILE A 590 -2.75 -47.63 10.62
CA ILE A 590 -1.78 -47.16 11.62
C ILE A 590 -0.42 -47.07 10.94
N CYS A 591 0.22 -45.90 11.04
CA CYS A 591 1.62 -45.71 10.71
C CYS A 591 2.41 -45.67 12.01
N ASN A 592 3.45 -46.49 12.12
CA ASN A 592 4.20 -46.65 13.36
C ASN A 592 5.18 -45.50 13.61
N ASP A 593 5.54 -44.76 12.57
CA ASP A 593 6.46 -43.63 12.60
C ASP A 593 6.15 -42.59 11.50
N GLY A 594 6.86 -41.47 11.55
CA GLY A 594 6.72 -40.39 10.58
C GLY A 594 7.29 -40.69 9.18
N GLU A 595 8.19 -41.67 9.02
CA GLU A 595 8.74 -42.04 7.71
C GLU A 595 7.74 -42.86 6.91
N GLN A 596 7.05 -43.79 7.56
CA GLN A 596 5.94 -44.54 6.97
C GLN A 596 4.82 -43.61 6.49
N PHE A 597 4.49 -42.59 7.30
CA PHE A 597 3.49 -41.60 6.92
C PHE A 597 3.96 -40.68 5.78
N GLU A 598 5.23 -40.28 5.75
CA GLU A 598 5.80 -39.53 4.62
C GLU A 598 5.72 -40.33 3.31
N TYR A 599 6.07 -41.62 3.35
CA TYR A 599 5.95 -42.50 2.18
C TYR A 599 4.50 -42.57 1.67
N LEU A 600 3.53 -42.73 2.57
CA LEU A 600 2.12 -42.71 2.24
C LEU A 600 1.67 -41.36 1.64
N ARG A 601 2.12 -40.25 2.21
CA ARG A 601 1.85 -38.89 1.71
C ARG A 601 2.32 -38.73 0.27
N LEU A 602 3.57 -39.10 -0.01
CA LEU A 602 4.15 -39.02 -1.35
C LEU A 602 3.43 -39.92 -2.36
N LEU A 603 2.98 -41.10 -1.94
CA LEU A 603 2.17 -41.99 -2.79
C LEU A 603 0.81 -41.38 -3.14
N GLU A 604 0.13 -40.78 -2.17
CA GLU A 604 -1.18 -40.15 -2.38
C GLU A 604 -1.08 -38.87 -3.21
N MET A 605 -0.01 -38.07 -3.04
CA MET A 605 0.24 -36.90 -3.88
C MET A 605 0.42 -37.27 -5.36
N LYS A 606 1.07 -38.40 -5.67
CA LYS A 606 1.25 -38.90 -7.06
C LYS A 606 -0.05 -39.36 -7.75
N LYS A 607 -1.14 -39.55 -7.00
CA LYS A 607 -2.44 -39.98 -7.54
C LYS A 607 -3.31 -38.80 -8.00
N ARG A 608 -2.98 -37.59 -7.59
CA ARG A 608 -3.59 -36.34 -8.04
C ARG A 608 -2.78 -35.78 -9.21
#